data_AF-A0A8J7H9B4-F1
#
_entry.id   AF-A0A8J7H9B4-F1
#
_cell.length_a   1.000
_cell.length_b   1.000
_cell.length_c   1.000
_cell.angle_alpha   90.00
_cell.angle_beta   90.00
_cell.angle_gamma   90.00
#
_symmetry.space_group_name_H-M   'P 1'
#
loop_
_entity.id
_entity.type
_entity.pdbx_description
1 polymer ?
#
loop_
_entity_poly.entity_id
_entity_poly.type
_entity_poly.pdbx_seq_one_letter_code
_entity_poly.pdbx_strand_id
1 'polypeptide(L)'
;MLVVSSFEITESGKRTQPCGQTEGHEYRAGRYYNFRENPELIETQLEDFSPYSDRPAIKLFYSFLKWINGNDSALESTDCLLSGEPTESPSAYLFHCSHKNHGRVEFFVRNIETNADKKLIIWIYDKLSLYLQIERPDFRKGSLRITPLITDYIRAGRNELTGYRFCIHFYAYGNGVEDTWVSLNAIFDNIMKATKRLNSEMITGDAVPLYEIN
;
A
#
# COMPACT_ATOMS: atom_id res chain seq x y z
N MET A 1 -7.14 -14.20 3.13
CA MET A 1 -7.21 -12.75 3.36
C MET A 1 -8.57 -12.31 2.90
N LEU A 2 -9.31 -11.48 3.64
CA LEU A 2 -10.52 -10.86 3.06
C LEU A 2 -10.09 -9.65 2.22
N VAL A 3 -10.49 -9.60 0.96
CA VAL A 3 -10.21 -8.45 0.09
C VAL A 3 -11.53 -7.82 -0.30
N VAL A 4 -11.69 -6.55 0.06
CA VAL A 4 -12.84 -5.74 -0.31
C VAL A 4 -12.42 -4.83 -1.46
N SER A 5 -12.85 -5.18 -2.66
CA SER A 5 -12.60 -4.41 -3.87
C SER A 5 -13.92 -3.88 -4.45
N SER A 6 -14.14 -2.57 -4.36
CA SER A 6 -15.05 -1.84 -5.22
C SER A 6 -14.27 -0.76 -5.97
N PHE A 7 -14.41 -0.71 -7.31
CA PHE A 7 -13.85 0.40 -8.10
C PHE A 7 -14.79 1.61 -8.00
N GLU A 8 -14.75 2.27 -6.84
CA GLU A 8 -15.45 3.52 -6.58
C GLU A 8 -14.41 4.64 -6.48
N ILE A 9 -14.48 5.60 -7.40
CA ILE A 9 -13.61 6.78 -7.37
C ILE A 9 -14.17 7.73 -6.32
N THR A 10 -13.39 8.00 -5.28
CA THR A 10 -13.78 8.96 -4.24
C THR A 10 -13.04 10.28 -4.43
N GLU A 11 -13.77 11.39 -4.51
CA GLU A 11 -13.20 12.75 -4.49
C GLU A 11 -12.49 13.07 -3.15
N SER A 12 -12.92 12.41 -2.07
CA SER A 12 -12.46 12.64 -0.69
C SER A 12 -11.00 12.25 -0.39
N GLY A 13 -10.22 11.87 -1.40
CA GLY A 13 -8.78 11.60 -1.29
C GLY A 13 -7.93 12.27 -2.38
N LYS A 14 -8.51 13.22 -3.12
CA LYS A 14 -7.81 13.95 -4.18
C LYS A 14 -6.57 14.64 -3.63
N ARG A 15 -5.42 14.45 -4.27
CA ARG A 15 -4.19 15.20 -3.94
C ARG A 15 -3.38 15.53 -5.19
N THR A 16 -2.38 16.36 -5.00
CA THR A 16 -1.33 16.65 -5.96
C THR A 16 -0.11 15.76 -5.70
N GLN A 17 0.59 15.34 -6.74
CA GLN A 17 1.84 14.56 -6.68
C GLN A 17 2.97 15.33 -7.41
N PRO A 18 4.12 15.60 -6.76
CA PRO A 18 4.45 15.35 -5.35
C PRO A 18 3.50 16.04 -4.35
N CYS A 19 3.22 15.39 -3.22
CA CYS A 19 2.36 15.97 -2.20
C CYS A 19 3.10 17.06 -1.40
N GLY A 20 2.38 18.10 -1.01
CA GLY A 20 2.89 19.15 -0.13
C GLY A 20 3.09 18.65 1.30
N GLN A 21 3.62 19.51 2.16
CA GLN A 21 3.69 19.26 3.60
C GLN A 21 2.28 19.27 4.21
N THR A 22 1.97 18.31 5.08
CA THR A 22 0.70 18.28 5.82
C THR A 22 0.72 19.32 6.94
N GLU A 23 -0.36 20.08 7.09
CA GLU A 23 -0.55 21.02 8.20
C GLU A 23 -1.25 20.34 9.38
N GLY A 24 -0.94 20.72 10.63
CA GLY A 24 -1.75 20.37 11.81
C GLY A 24 -1.37 19.09 12.59
N HIS A 25 -0.22 18.46 12.35
CA HIS A 25 0.28 17.36 13.19
C HIS A 25 1.12 17.90 14.36
N GLU A 26 0.71 17.63 15.61
CA GLU A 26 1.33 18.16 16.85
C GLU A 26 2.81 17.79 17.04
N TYR A 27 3.30 16.72 16.40
CA TYR A 27 4.64 16.17 16.66
C TYR A 27 5.59 16.21 15.45
N ARG A 28 5.08 15.98 14.24
CA ARG A 28 5.85 16.09 12.99
C ARG A 28 4.88 16.24 11.82
N ALA A 29 5.05 17.29 11.02
CA ALA A 29 4.33 17.39 9.77
C ALA A 29 4.80 16.30 8.81
N GLY A 30 3.87 15.49 8.29
CA GLY A 30 4.13 14.62 7.15
C GLY A 30 4.60 15.46 5.97
N ARG A 31 5.66 15.03 5.29
CA ARG A 31 6.14 15.66 4.07
C ARG A 31 6.49 14.61 3.04
N TYR A 32 6.40 14.98 1.77
CA TYR A 32 6.86 14.12 0.70
C TYR A 32 8.38 13.91 0.77
N TYR A 33 8.79 12.66 0.61
CA TYR A 33 10.17 12.28 0.39
C TYR A 33 10.28 11.50 -0.91
N ASN A 34 11.21 11.91 -1.76
CA ASN A 34 11.54 11.14 -2.94
C ASN A 34 12.41 9.94 -2.54
N PHE A 35 11.77 8.82 -2.18
CA PHE A 35 12.46 7.59 -1.79
C PHE A 35 13.19 6.89 -2.94
N ARG A 36 12.96 7.30 -4.20
CA ARG A 36 13.75 6.80 -5.32
C ARG A 36 15.14 7.41 -5.35
N GLU A 37 15.23 8.70 -5.07
CA GLU A 37 16.50 9.42 -5.00
C GLU A 37 17.18 9.23 -3.64
N ASN A 38 16.41 8.99 -2.57
CA ASN A 38 16.90 8.96 -1.19
C ASN A 38 16.33 7.73 -0.42
N PRO A 39 16.62 6.49 -0.84
CA PRO A 39 16.05 5.28 -0.23
C PRO A 39 16.47 5.07 1.24
N GLU A 40 17.58 5.65 1.68
CA GLU A 40 18.05 5.63 3.08
C GLU A 40 17.10 6.36 4.04
N LEU A 41 16.23 7.24 3.52
CA LEU A 41 15.25 7.97 4.32
C LEU A 41 14.07 7.10 4.77
N ILE A 42 13.82 5.95 4.15
CA ILE A 42 12.65 5.09 4.44
C ILE A 42 12.59 4.69 5.92
N GLU A 43 13.71 4.36 6.54
CA GLU A 43 13.73 3.87 7.94
C GLU A 43 13.72 5.00 8.97
N THR A 44 13.97 6.25 8.56
CA THR A 44 14.15 7.39 9.48
C THR A 44 13.08 8.47 9.35
N GLN A 45 12.39 8.52 8.22
CA GLN A 45 11.46 9.59 7.89
C GLN A 45 9.99 9.19 7.97
N LEU A 46 9.68 7.90 8.17
CA LEU A 46 8.32 7.39 8.35
C LEU A 46 7.93 7.42 9.84
N GLU A 47 7.37 8.53 10.30
CA GLU A 47 7.10 8.82 11.71
C GLU A 47 6.17 7.81 12.38
N ASP A 48 5.16 7.32 11.67
CA ASP A 48 4.21 6.33 12.21
C ASP A 48 4.86 4.94 12.41
N PHE A 49 5.95 4.68 11.68
CA PHE A 49 6.60 3.37 11.62
C PHE A 49 7.88 3.31 12.48
N SER A 50 8.61 4.42 12.56
CA SER A 50 9.89 4.52 13.27
C SER A 50 9.87 4.00 14.72
N PRO A 51 8.83 4.27 15.55
CA PRO A 51 8.76 3.76 16.92
C PRO A 51 8.74 2.23 17.03
N TYR A 52 8.40 1.53 15.95
CA TYR A 52 8.23 0.07 15.90
C TYR A 52 9.24 -0.60 14.95
N SER A 53 10.34 0.10 14.63
CA SER A 53 11.35 -0.33 13.65
C SER A 53 12.02 -1.67 13.95
N ASP A 54 11.98 -2.13 15.21
CA ASP A 54 12.49 -3.44 15.62
C ASP A 54 11.56 -4.60 15.24
N ARG A 55 10.26 -4.32 15.06
CA ARG A 55 9.23 -5.32 14.75
C ARG A 55 9.44 -5.94 13.35
N PRO A 56 9.31 -7.27 13.20
CA PRO A 56 9.47 -7.94 11.89
C PRO A 56 8.55 -7.38 10.78
N ALA A 57 7.30 -7.05 11.13
CA ALA A 57 6.34 -6.47 10.20
C ALA A 57 6.87 -5.15 9.61
N ILE A 58 7.47 -4.29 10.42
CA ILE A 58 7.94 -2.97 10.00
C ILE A 58 9.19 -3.08 9.14
N LYS A 59 10.11 -3.99 9.49
CA LYS A 59 11.28 -4.30 8.64
C LYS A 59 10.86 -4.83 7.26
N LEU A 60 9.83 -5.66 7.22
CA LEU A 60 9.25 -6.14 5.96
C LEU A 60 8.60 -4.99 5.17
N PHE A 61 7.88 -4.10 5.84
CA PHE A 61 7.30 -2.92 5.20
C PHE A 61 8.37 -1.98 4.61
N TYR A 62 9.46 -1.73 5.33
CA TYR A 62 10.60 -0.98 4.79
C TYR A 62 11.24 -1.67 3.58
N SER A 63 11.34 -3.00 3.62
CA SER A 63 11.84 -3.78 2.48
C SER A 63 10.91 -3.65 1.27
N PHE A 64 9.60 -3.65 1.49
CA PHE A 64 8.60 -3.37 0.46
C PHE A 64 8.78 -1.96 -0.13
N LEU A 65 8.92 -0.93 0.70
CA LEU A 65 9.12 0.44 0.23
C LEU A 65 10.44 0.62 -0.54
N LYS A 66 11.53 -0.02 -0.10
CA LYS A 66 12.80 -0.01 -0.84
C LYS A 66 12.64 -0.66 -2.21
N TRP A 67 11.94 -1.79 -2.27
CA TRP A 67 11.69 -2.50 -3.53
C TRP A 67 10.78 -1.70 -4.47
N ILE A 68 9.62 -1.22 -4.00
CA ILE A 68 8.64 -0.53 -4.86
C ILE A 68 9.21 0.78 -5.40
N ASN A 69 10.12 1.45 -4.68
CA ASN A 69 10.82 2.64 -5.16
C ASN A 69 12.15 2.32 -5.89
N GLY A 70 12.57 1.05 -5.95
CA GLY A 70 13.79 0.61 -6.63
C GLY A 70 13.64 0.55 -8.16
N ASN A 71 14.75 0.41 -8.89
CA ASN A 71 14.74 0.44 -10.36
C ASN A 71 13.95 -0.70 -11.02
N ASP A 72 13.75 -1.82 -10.31
CA ASP A 72 13.05 -3.01 -10.81
C ASP A 72 11.52 -2.92 -10.74
N SER A 73 11.00 -1.79 -10.25
CA SER A 73 9.56 -1.56 -10.09
C SER A 73 9.04 -0.55 -11.12
N ALA A 74 7.94 -0.87 -11.78
CA ALA A 74 7.12 0.05 -12.58
C ALA A 74 6.19 0.90 -11.71
N LEU A 75 6.13 0.63 -10.41
CA LEU A 75 5.31 1.34 -9.42
C LEU A 75 6.17 2.28 -8.56
N GLU A 76 5.55 3.22 -7.87
CA GLU A 76 6.21 4.16 -6.95
C GLU A 76 5.28 4.49 -5.78
N SER A 77 5.79 4.45 -4.55
CA SER A 77 4.98 4.81 -3.37
C SER A 77 4.87 6.33 -3.21
N THR A 78 3.76 6.81 -2.68
CA THR A 78 3.56 8.26 -2.43
C THR A 78 3.18 8.58 -0.99
N ASP A 79 2.39 7.74 -0.33
CA ASP A 79 1.95 7.95 1.06
C ASP A 79 1.82 6.62 1.78
N CYS A 80 1.97 6.65 3.11
CA CYS A 80 1.63 5.52 3.96
C CYS A 80 1.30 5.99 5.37
N LEU A 81 0.51 5.21 6.08
CA LEU A 81 0.14 5.46 7.47
C LEU A 81 0.10 4.14 8.22
N LEU A 82 0.50 4.18 9.49
CA LEU A 82 0.31 3.10 10.45
C LEU A 82 -0.40 3.67 11.69
N SER A 83 -1.42 2.97 12.19
CA SER A 83 -2.22 3.48 13.32
C SER A 83 -1.51 3.47 14.67
N GLY A 84 -0.22 3.13 14.72
CA GLY A 84 0.55 2.95 15.95
C GLY A 84 0.51 1.51 16.47
N GLU A 85 0.54 1.34 17.78
CA GLU A 85 0.52 0.05 18.46
C GLU A 85 -0.84 -0.66 18.28
N PRO A 86 -0.89 -2.00 18.19
CA PRO A 86 -2.14 -2.74 18.24
C PRO A 86 -2.97 -2.39 19.48
N THR A 87 -4.25 -2.09 19.28
CA THR A 87 -5.18 -1.71 20.36
C THR A 87 -6.41 -2.60 20.37
N GLU A 88 -7.07 -2.71 21.52
CA GLU A 88 -8.35 -3.39 21.61
C GLU A 88 -9.37 -2.77 20.65
N SER A 89 -10.13 -3.63 19.96
CA SER A 89 -11.12 -3.15 19.00
C SER A 89 -12.33 -4.07 18.94
N PRO A 90 -13.56 -3.53 19.09
CA PRO A 90 -14.77 -4.32 18.90
C PRO A 90 -14.85 -5.00 17.52
N SER A 91 -14.26 -4.38 16.49
CA SER A 91 -14.21 -4.96 15.15
C SER A 91 -13.35 -6.23 15.04
N ALA A 92 -12.42 -6.45 15.96
CA ALA A 92 -11.58 -7.65 15.99
C ALA A 92 -12.39 -8.90 16.37
N TYR A 93 -13.51 -8.76 17.08
CA TYR A 93 -14.35 -9.88 17.48
C TYR A 93 -14.97 -10.62 16.29
N LEU A 94 -15.19 -9.94 15.15
CA LEU A 94 -15.63 -10.57 13.90
C LEU A 94 -14.64 -11.60 13.36
N PHE A 95 -13.38 -11.54 13.82
CA PHE A 95 -12.29 -12.43 13.46
C PHE A 95 -11.85 -13.32 14.63
N HIS A 96 -12.67 -13.44 15.68
CA HIS A 96 -12.32 -14.13 16.94
C HIS A 96 -10.98 -13.63 17.53
N CYS A 97 -10.76 -12.33 17.42
CA CYS A 97 -9.58 -11.60 17.88
C CYS A 97 -10.00 -10.51 18.88
N SER A 98 -9.05 -9.93 19.62
CA SER A 98 -9.30 -8.83 20.56
C SER A 98 -8.68 -7.51 20.13
N HIS A 99 -7.57 -7.55 19.40
CA HIS A 99 -6.79 -6.38 19.01
C HIS A 99 -6.79 -6.17 17.51
N LYS A 100 -6.56 -4.92 17.11
CA LYS A 100 -6.44 -4.49 15.72
C LYS A 100 -5.25 -3.54 15.54
N ASN A 101 -4.58 -3.66 14.40
CA ASN A 101 -3.71 -2.62 13.84
C ASN A 101 -4.17 -2.33 12.41
N HIS A 102 -4.04 -1.09 11.95
CA HIS A 102 -4.48 -0.72 10.61
C HIS A 102 -3.67 0.44 10.04
N GLY A 103 -3.85 0.68 8.76
CA GLY A 103 -3.16 1.75 8.08
C GLY A 103 -3.44 1.75 6.60
N ARG A 104 -2.59 2.42 5.84
CA ARG A 104 -2.66 2.42 4.38
C ARG A 104 -1.28 2.53 3.74
N VAL A 105 -1.20 2.09 2.50
CA VAL A 105 -0.09 2.42 1.61
C VAL A 105 -0.64 2.84 0.25
N GLU A 106 -0.08 3.92 -0.28
CA GLU A 106 -0.49 4.53 -1.53
C GLU A 106 0.66 4.47 -2.54
N PHE A 107 0.34 4.12 -3.78
CA PHE A 107 1.31 4.03 -4.86
C PHE A 107 0.65 4.27 -6.23
N PHE A 108 1.46 4.57 -7.23
CA PHE A 108 1.04 4.87 -8.60
C PHE A 108 1.99 4.24 -9.62
N VAL A 109 1.63 4.28 -10.91
CA VAL A 109 2.50 3.81 -12.00
C VAL A 109 3.51 4.90 -12.35
N ARG A 110 4.80 4.57 -12.43
CA ARG A 110 5.87 5.55 -12.73
C ARG A 110 5.69 6.25 -14.06
N ASN A 111 5.19 5.53 -15.07
CA ASN A 111 4.76 6.17 -16.30
C ASN A 111 3.48 6.96 -16.03
N ILE A 112 3.64 8.25 -15.73
CA ILE A 112 2.56 9.13 -15.29
C ILE A 112 1.37 9.15 -16.27
N GLU A 113 1.61 8.99 -17.59
CA GLU A 113 0.54 8.94 -18.60
C GLU A 113 -0.40 7.74 -18.39
N THR A 114 0.14 6.61 -17.93
CA THR A 114 -0.64 5.42 -17.61
C THR A 114 -1.66 5.70 -16.51
N ASN A 115 -1.35 6.59 -15.58
CA ASN A 115 -2.26 6.92 -14.49
C ASN A 115 -3.50 7.69 -14.95
N ALA A 116 -3.47 8.34 -16.11
CA ALA A 116 -4.63 9.02 -16.70
C ALA A 116 -5.48 8.10 -17.60
N ASP A 117 -4.95 6.94 -18.00
CA ASP A 117 -5.71 5.96 -18.77
C ASP A 117 -6.59 5.10 -17.84
N LYS A 118 -7.89 5.41 -17.84
CA LYS A 118 -8.88 4.70 -17.03
C LYS A 118 -8.94 3.20 -17.32
N LYS A 119 -8.75 2.76 -18.57
CA LYS A 119 -8.79 1.32 -18.92
C LYS A 119 -7.61 0.59 -18.32
N LEU A 120 -6.42 1.18 -18.42
CA LEU A 120 -5.20 0.61 -17.82
C LEU A 120 -5.31 0.59 -16.29
N ILE A 121 -5.83 1.65 -15.68
CA ILE A 121 -6.02 1.69 -14.22
C ILE A 121 -7.03 0.65 -13.74
N ILE A 122 -8.12 0.42 -14.45
CA ILE A 122 -9.08 -0.66 -14.13
C ILE A 122 -8.38 -2.02 -14.26
N TRP A 123 -7.59 -2.25 -15.31
CA TRP A 123 -6.84 -3.50 -15.45
C TRP A 123 -5.85 -3.74 -14.30
N ILE A 124 -5.10 -2.70 -13.90
CA ILE A 124 -4.17 -2.78 -12.76
C ILE A 124 -4.94 -3.07 -11.47
N TYR A 125 -6.08 -2.40 -11.26
CA TYR A 125 -6.95 -2.62 -10.11
C TYR A 125 -7.43 -4.07 -10.02
N ASP A 126 -7.98 -4.60 -11.12
CA ASP A 126 -8.51 -5.95 -11.17
C ASP A 126 -7.41 -6.99 -10.90
N LYS A 127 -6.23 -6.80 -11.51
CA LYS A 127 -5.07 -7.69 -11.30
C LYS A 127 -4.56 -7.64 -9.86
N LEU A 128 -4.42 -6.43 -9.30
CA LEU A 128 -4.03 -6.27 -7.91
C LEU A 128 -5.03 -6.94 -6.95
N SER A 129 -6.33 -6.76 -7.19
CA SER A 129 -7.39 -7.37 -6.40
C SER A 129 -7.33 -8.89 -6.45
N LEU A 130 -7.16 -9.47 -7.64
CA LEU A 130 -7.00 -10.91 -7.81
C LEU A 130 -5.77 -11.43 -7.08
N TYR A 131 -4.60 -10.80 -7.25
CA TYR A 131 -3.36 -11.24 -6.61
C TYR A 131 -3.45 -11.17 -5.08
N LEU A 132 -3.95 -10.08 -4.52
CA LEU A 132 -4.15 -9.98 -3.07
C LEU A 132 -5.05 -11.09 -2.49
N GLN A 133 -6.03 -11.56 -3.26
CA GLN A 133 -6.92 -12.65 -2.85
C GLN A 133 -6.23 -14.02 -2.86
N ILE A 134 -5.43 -14.30 -3.90
CA ILE A 134 -4.85 -15.63 -4.10
C ILE A 134 -3.51 -15.85 -3.38
N GLU A 135 -2.78 -14.79 -3.00
CA GLU A 135 -1.46 -14.95 -2.37
C GLU A 135 -1.54 -15.58 -0.96
N ARG A 136 -2.64 -15.35 -0.22
CA ARG A 136 -2.86 -15.93 1.12
C ARG A 136 -4.34 -16.27 1.33
N PRO A 137 -4.88 -17.29 0.64
CA PRO A 137 -6.31 -17.62 0.64
C PRO A 137 -6.74 -18.30 1.94
N ASP A 138 -5.80 -18.79 2.74
CA ASP A 138 -5.98 -19.45 4.03
C ASP A 138 -5.98 -18.47 5.22
N PHE A 139 -5.30 -17.33 5.09
CA PHE A 139 -5.19 -16.35 6.18
C PHE A 139 -6.55 -15.71 6.51
N ARG A 140 -6.93 -15.71 7.78
CA ARG A 140 -8.24 -15.21 8.26
C ARG A 140 -8.16 -13.99 9.18
N LYS A 141 -6.98 -13.61 9.68
CA LYS A 141 -6.82 -12.53 10.66
C LYS A 141 -6.47 -11.18 10.03
N GLY A 142 -7.01 -10.91 8.84
CA GLY A 142 -6.79 -9.63 8.20
C GLY A 142 -7.69 -9.38 7.01
N SER A 143 -7.83 -8.08 6.72
CA SER A 143 -8.54 -7.60 5.56
C SER A 143 -7.77 -6.50 4.84
N LEU A 144 -8.00 -6.43 3.53
CA LEU A 144 -7.45 -5.42 2.64
C LEU A 144 -8.62 -4.73 1.91
N ARG A 145 -8.53 -3.43 1.72
CA ARG A 145 -9.40 -2.67 0.83
C ARG A 145 -8.56 -1.89 -0.17
N ILE A 146 -8.93 -1.97 -1.43
CA ILE A 146 -8.25 -1.24 -2.52
C ILE A 146 -9.18 -0.12 -2.98
N THR A 147 -8.65 1.10 -3.02
CA THR A 147 -9.40 2.28 -3.45
C THR A 147 -8.58 3.08 -4.46
N PRO A 148 -9.11 3.33 -5.68
CA PRO A 148 -8.51 4.28 -6.60
C PRO A 148 -8.78 5.72 -6.12
N LEU A 149 -7.74 6.54 -6.06
CA LEU A 149 -7.81 7.94 -5.63
C LEU A 149 -7.39 8.87 -6.76
N ILE A 150 -8.14 9.97 -6.96
CA ILE A 150 -7.80 10.99 -7.96
C ILE A 150 -6.49 11.68 -7.56
N THR A 151 -5.61 11.89 -8.53
CA THR A 151 -4.33 12.58 -8.30
C THR A 151 -4.01 13.53 -9.44
N ASP A 152 -3.64 14.76 -9.11
CA ASP A 152 -3.10 15.73 -10.06
C ASP A 152 -1.57 15.59 -10.09
N TYR A 153 -1.01 15.13 -11.21
CA TYR A 153 0.42 14.93 -11.38
C TYR A 153 1.07 16.21 -11.94
N ILE A 154 1.92 16.85 -11.14
CA ILE A 154 2.67 18.05 -11.56
C ILE A 154 3.79 17.64 -12.50
N ARG A 155 3.89 18.34 -13.64
CA ARG A 155 4.95 18.15 -14.64
C ARG A 155 5.74 19.44 -14.79
N ALA A 156 7.07 19.33 -14.81
CA ALA A 156 7.93 20.46 -15.10
C ALA A 156 7.58 21.03 -16.49
N GLY A 157 7.07 22.27 -16.53
CA GLY A 157 6.78 23.00 -17.76
C GLY A 157 5.58 22.51 -18.58
N ARG A 158 4.65 21.72 -18.01
CA ARG A 158 3.41 21.29 -18.70
C ARG A 158 2.18 21.47 -17.80
N ASN A 159 1.00 21.41 -18.41
CA ASN A 159 -0.27 21.35 -17.70
C ASN A 159 -0.32 20.13 -16.77
N GLU A 160 -1.05 20.28 -15.66
CA GLU A 160 -1.36 19.20 -14.73
C GLU A 160 -2.04 18.03 -15.46
N LEU A 161 -1.61 16.80 -15.15
CA LEU A 161 -2.29 15.60 -15.62
C LEU A 161 -3.10 15.01 -14.47
N THR A 162 -4.42 15.05 -14.56
CA THR A 162 -5.27 14.34 -13.59
C THR A 162 -5.37 12.87 -13.97
N GLY A 163 -5.09 12.00 -13.00
CA GLY A 163 -5.21 10.56 -13.13
C GLY A 163 -5.55 9.90 -11.81
N TYR A 164 -5.11 8.66 -11.64
CA TYR A 164 -5.42 7.82 -10.48
C TYR A 164 -4.16 7.30 -9.80
N ARG A 165 -4.24 7.10 -8.48
CA ARG A 165 -3.30 6.31 -7.69
C ARG A 165 -4.07 5.25 -6.91
N PHE A 166 -3.37 4.25 -6.40
CA PHE A 166 -3.96 3.16 -5.61
C PHE A 166 -3.69 3.40 -4.13
N CYS A 167 -4.72 3.24 -3.31
CA CYS A 167 -4.60 3.13 -1.85
C CYS A 167 -4.99 1.71 -1.43
N ILE A 168 -4.10 1.02 -0.75
CA ILE A 168 -4.42 -0.22 -0.04
C ILE A 168 -4.57 0.11 1.44
N HIS A 169 -5.79 0.08 1.93
CA HIS A 169 -6.07 0.05 3.36
C HIS A 169 -5.88 -1.37 3.89
N PHE A 170 -5.17 -1.50 5.00
CA PHE A 170 -4.94 -2.78 5.65
C PHE A 170 -5.45 -2.80 7.08
N TYR A 171 -5.95 -3.95 7.51
CA TYR A 171 -6.40 -4.21 8.87
C TYR A 171 -5.90 -5.59 9.32
N ALA A 172 -5.02 -5.60 10.33
CA ALA A 172 -4.53 -6.78 11.01
C ALA A 172 -5.30 -7.00 12.30
N TYR A 173 -5.64 -8.26 12.59
CA TYR A 173 -6.33 -8.63 13.82
C TYR A 173 -5.54 -9.69 14.59
N GLY A 174 -5.61 -9.69 15.91
CA GLY A 174 -4.94 -10.69 16.73
C GLY A 174 -5.52 -10.82 18.14
N ASN A 175 -5.21 -11.92 18.80
CA ASN A 175 -5.47 -12.15 20.22
C ASN A 175 -4.33 -11.55 21.04
N GLY A 176 -4.40 -10.24 21.26
CA GLY A 176 -3.36 -9.46 21.92
C GLY A 176 -2.41 -8.77 20.95
N VAL A 177 -1.51 -7.95 21.52
CA VAL A 177 -0.58 -7.10 20.78
C VAL A 177 0.35 -7.90 19.87
N GLU A 178 1.02 -8.93 20.40
CA GLU A 178 2.03 -9.70 19.66
C GLU A 178 1.42 -10.51 18.50
N ASP A 179 0.27 -11.17 18.72
CA ASP A 179 -0.43 -11.90 17.65
C ASP A 179 -0.92 -10.94 16.55
N THR A 180 -1.25 -9.69 16.89
CA THR A 180 -1.63 -8.67 15.90
C THR A 180 -0.43 -8.24 15.04
N TRP A 181 0.77 -8.12 15.62
CA TRP A 181 1.99 -7.88 14.86
C TRP A 181 2.33 -9.02 13.89
N VAL A 182 2.10 -10.27 14.30
CA VAL A 182 2.25 -11.44 13.43
C VAL A 182 1.27 -11.38 12.25
N SER A 183 0.01 -11.03 12.51
CA SER A 183 -0.99 -10.81 11.47
C SER A 183 -0.61 -9.67 10.52
N LEU A 184 -0.07 -8.57 11.04
CA LEU A 184 0.38 -7.45 10.22
C LEU A 184 1.57 -7.84 9.32
N ASN A 185 2.51 -8.64 9.83
CA ASN A 185 3.60 -9.18 9.03
C ASN A 185 3.07 -10.04 7.87
N ALA A 186 2.07 -10.89 8.12
CA ALA A 186 1.44 -11.70 7.06
C ALA A 186 0.71 -10.84 6.02
N ILE A 187 0.13 -9.72 6.43
CA ILE A 187 -0.47 -8.74 5.51
C ILE A 187 0.59 -8.09 4.62
N PHE A 188 1.69 -7.59 5.19
CA PHE A 188 2.75 -6.94 4.40
C PHE A 188 3.45 -7.92 3.46
N ASP A 189 3.62 -9.18 3.87
CA ASP A 189 4.09 -10.25 2.97
C ASP A 189 3.15 -10.45 1.78
N ASN A 190 1.84 -10.49 2.01
CA ASN A 190 0.84 -10.59 0.93
C ASN A 190 0.92 -9.37 -0.01
N ILE A 191 0.91 -8.15 0.53
CA ILE A 191 1.01 -6.93 -0.28
C ILE A 191 2.29 -6.96 -1.13
N MET A 192 3.44 -7.32 -0.55
CA MET A 192 4.70 -7.37 -1.29
C MET A 192 4.70 -8.43 -2.39
N LYS A 193 4.16 -9.62 -2.15
CA LYS A 193 4.07 -10.68 -3.17
C LYS A 193 3.11 -10.30 -4.30
N ALA A 194 1.91 -9.83 -3.96
CA ALA A 194 0.90 -9.43 -4.94
C ALA A 194 1.38 -8.27 -5.82
N THR A 195 2.04 -7.27 -5.23
CA THR A 195 2.59 -6.12 -5.97
C THR A 195 3.80 -6.51 -6.82
N LYS A 196 4.69 -7.40 -6.36
CA LYS A 196 5.78 -7.96 -7.18
C LYS A 196 5.25 -8.71 -8.39
N ARG A 197 4.19 -9.48 -8.19
CA ARG A 197 3.53 -10.24 -9.24
C ARG A 197 2.87 -9.34 -10.28
N LEU A 198 2.10 -8.35 -9.83
CA LEU A 198 1.55 -7.29 -10.68
C LEU A 198 2.66 -6.58 -11.48
N ASN A 199 3.74 -6.20 -10.81
CA ASN A 199 4.88 -5.55 -11.42
C ASN A 199 5.52 -6.39 -12.53
N SER A 200 5.68 -7.69 -12.30
CA SER A 200 6.21 -8.61 -13.31
C SER A 200 5.34 -8.63 -14.58
N GLU A 201 4.02 -8.71 -14.45
CA GLU A 201 3.10 -8.70 -15.60
C GLU A 201 3.09 -7.34 -16.30
N MET A 202 3.19 -6.24 -15.54
CA MET A 202 3.28 -4.89 -16.12
C MET A 202 4.56 -4.68 -16.95
N ILE A 203 5.69 -5.27 -16.54
CA ILE A 203 6.99 -5.12 -17.22
C ILE A 203 7.11 -6.07 -18.41
N THR A 204 6.69 -7.32 -18.24
CA THR A 204 6.89 -8.37 -19.26
C THR A 204 5.75 -8.42 -20.28
N GLY A 205 4.53 -8.03 -19.90
CA GLY A 205 3.32 -8.29 -20.68
C GLY A 205 2.84 -9.74 -20.61
N ASP A 206 3.59 -10.64 -19.95
CA ASP A 206 3.25 -12.05 -19.83
C ASP A 206 2.33 -12.28 -18.64
N ALA A 207 1.23 -12.98 -18.88
CA ALA A 207 0.30 -13.34 -17.82
C ALA A 207 0.98 -14.26 -16.80
N VAL A 208 1.03 -13.83 -15.53
CA VAL A 208 1.58 -14.66 -14.46
C VAL A 208 0.53 -15.68 -14.01
N PRO A 209 0.74 -17.00 -14.19
CA PRO A 209 -0.28 -18.04 -13.92
C PRO A 209 -0.79 -18.03 -12.48
N LEU A 210 -2.11 -18.00 -12.28
CA LEU A 210 -2.76 -17.90 -10.94
C LEU A 210 -2.29 -18.98 -9.95
N TYR A 211 -1.91 -20.15 -10.45
CA TYR A 211 -1.36 -21.24 -9.67
C TYR A 211 -0.09 -21.76 -10.35
N GLU A 212 0.89 -22.19 -9.57
CA GLU A 212 1.98 -23.00 -10.09
C GLU A 212 1.38 -24.34 -10.56
N ILE A 213 1.55 -24.66 -11.84
CA ILE A 213 1.16 -25.98 -12.37
C ILE A 213 2.26 -26.94 -11.92
N ASN A 214 1.98 -27.70 -10.86
CA ASN A 214 2.78 -28.86 -10.47
C ASN A 214 2.52 -30.03 -11.42
#